data_AF-A0A6A5RSB4-F1
#
_entry.id   AF-A0A6A5RSB4-F1
#
_cell.length_a   1.000
_cell.length_b   1.000
_cell.length_c   1.000
_cell.angle_alpha   90.00
_cell.angle_beta   90.00
_cell.angle_gamma   90.00
#
_symmetry.space_group_name_H-M   'P 1'
#
loop_
_entity.id
_entity.type
_entity.pdbx_description
1 polymer ?
#
loop_
_entity_poly.entity_id
_entity_poly.type
_entity_poly.pdbx_seq_one_letter_code
_entity_poly.pdbx_strand_id
1 'polypeptide(L)'
;MFDYSEIKSVWSSKALATLPGFENDMRYLEFYYHCVGPKLSGRFDTEFWSRTILQMAHAEHAVRSALIALSHLNQHQSGTLQHARRSALDGKQYDRMPFWLNYNKAIRLLVEHMSKPTYSAEQGLVCCLLFACIEFLQADANVAFTHIRSGLNIVHELRQRKLVGSATKSAETGQDSVNARSNMVEQVLVPILTQALASALPYGASLAKDFAFLDSCPQYFTGRSFSSLDDARSSFFDLRNAAFTIARDMAIKLYGSLSFTQADHKRRNDLLKRHRDWLEALKAFESSQTIPAADTLSLSALRLGYCASYSACACIMDKTQMSYDAHLESYHDINRHASFLIHSLEVGTSREQNCALTPSANFTFDTSLIPALFYLAIRCRCPITRRTAIKLLAKDLPREGLWDAEQHRIVAERVVEIEEMEVGANGWPTGVSRLCTSRVGTEVDWNNGFQASFLYTKDIDLAAQKSWSERLVLGESVKRTLAPFAPTQE
;
A
#
# COMPACT_ATOMS: atom_id res chain seq x y z
N MET A 1 19.35 14.50 -32.48
CA MET A 1 18.21 15.42 -32.50
C MET A 1 17.19 14.79 -33.44
N PHE A 2 16.33 13.93 -32.88
CA PHE A 2 15.36 13.15 -33.66
C PHE A 2 14.06 13.94 -33.77
N ASP A 3 13.59 14.07 -35.01
CA ASP A 3 12.42 14.86 -35.41
C ASP A 3 11.12 14.18 -34.93
N TYR A 4 10.34 14.92 -34.14
CA TYR A 4 9.10 14.48 -33.51
C TYR A 4 7.87 14.56 -34.45
N SER A 5 8.06 14.88 -35.73
CA SER A 5 6.95 15.16 -36.66
C SER A 5 6.44 13.95 -37.47
N GLU A 6 7.18 12.83 -37.54
CA GLU A 6 6.85 11.73 -38.46
C GLU A 6 5.99 10.57 -37.90
N ILE A 7 5.71 10.51 -36.58
CA ILE A 7 4.86 9.44 -36.01
C ILE A 7 3.34 9.73 -36.18
N LYS A 8 2.96 10.87 -36.76
CA LYS A 8 1.54 11.26 -36.94
C LYS A 8 0.81 10.61 -38.12
N SER A 9 1.44 9.83 -38.99
CA SER A 9 0.83 9.48 -40.29
C SER A 9 0.39 8.02 -40.51
N VAL A 10 0.52 7.10 -39.55
CA VAL A 10 0.15 5.68 -39.80
C VAL A 10 -1.31 5.32 -39.42
N TRP A 11 -2.03 6.21 -38.72
CA TRP A 11 -3.42 5.96 -38.34
C TRP A 11 -4.35 6.99 -38.99
N SER A 12 -4.79 6.70 -40.21
CA SER A 12 -5.77 7.54 -40.91
C SER A 12 -7.07 7.65 -40.09
N SER A 13 -7.31 8.82 -39.49
CA SER A 13 -8.35 9.04 -38.48
C SER A 13 -9.77 9.17 -39.04
N LYS A 14 -10.03 8.81 -40.31
CA LYS A 14 -11.31 9.10 -40.98
C LYS A 14 -12.19 7.87 -41.27
N ALA A 15 -11.72 6.65 -41.03
CA ALA A 15 -12.50 5.45 -41.34
C ALA A 15 -13.10 4.71 -40.12
N LEU A 16 -12.73 5.09 -38.88
CA LEU A 16 -13.17 4.42 -37.64
C LEU A 16 -14.17 5.23 -36.81
N ALA A 17 -14.55 6.42 -37.26
CA ALA A 17 -15.38 7.40 -36.53
C ALA A 17 -16.90 7.12 -36.58
N THR A 18 -17.33 5.87 -36.77
CA THR A 18 -18.77 5.55 -37.00
C THR A 18 -19.37 4.49 -36.07
N LEU A 19 -18.69 4.13 -34.96
CA LEU A 19 -19.29 3.27 -33.93
C LEU A 19 -19.33 4.00 -32.56
N PRO A 20 -20.52 4.34 -32.02
CA PRO A 20 -20.65 4.93 -30.69
C PRO A 20 -20.10 3.95 -29.64
N GLY A 21 -18.98 4.30 -29.00
CA GLY A 21 -18.30 3.48 -27.98
C GLY A 21 -16.79 3.35 -28.18
N PHE A 22 -16.31 3.29 -29.43
CA PHE A 22 -14.87 3.16 -29.72
C PHE A 22 -14.07 4.44 -29.44
N GLU A 23 -14.67 5.61 -29.66
CA GLU A 23 -14.04 6.91 -29.37
C GLU A 23 -13.77 7.12 -27.87
N ASN A 24 -14.67 6.62 -27.01
CA ASN A 24 -14.53 6.74 -25.56
C ASN A 24 -13.43 5.81 -25.02
N ASP A 25 -13.36 4.56 -25.51
CA ASP A 25 -12.35 3.58 -25.08
C ASP A 25 -10.92 4.06 -25.39
N MET A 26 -10.69 4.65 -26.57
CA MET A 26 -9.37 5.22 -26.94
C MET A 26 -8.98 6.41 -26.07
N ARG A 27 -9.93 7.30 -25.75
CA ARG A 27 -9.68 8.44 -24.85
C ARG A 27 -9.25 7.99 -23.45
N TYR A 28 -9.81 6.91 -22.92
CA TYR A 28 -9.43 6.38 -21.61
C TYR A 28 -8.04 5.71 -21.63
N LEU A 29 -7.63 5.11 -22.73
CA LEU A 29 -6.27 4.58 -22.90
C LEU A 29 -5.24 5.71 -23.09
N GLU A 30 -5.60 6.78 -23.78
CA GLU A 30 -4.78 8.00 -23.87
C GLU A 30 -4.63 8.68 -22.50
N PHE A 31 -5.74 8.83 -21.77
CA PHE A 31 -5.72 9.32 -20.40
C PHE A 31 -4.90 8.41 -19.47
N TYR A 32 -4.95 7.09 -19.67
CA TYR A 32 -4.08 6.16 -18.95
C TYR A 32 -2.61 6.54 -19.19
N TYR A 33 -2.21 6.62 -20.45
CA TYR A 33 -0.83 6.87 -20.85
C TYR A 33 -0.28 8.19 -20.30
N HIS A 34 -1.09 9.26 -20.34
CA HIS A 34 -0.63 10.59 -19.92
C HIS A 34 -0.79 10.88 -18.43
N CYS A 35 -1.76 10.26 -17.74
CA CYS A 35 -2.11 10.62 -16.36
C CYS A 35 -2.00 9.47 -15.38
N VAL A 36 -2.54 8.29 -15.71
CA VAL A 36 -2.63 7.18 -14.75
C VAL A 36 -1.31 6.40 -14.69
N GLY A 37 -0.81 5.92 -15.82
CA GLY A 37 0.43 5.15 -15.94
C GLY A 37 1.61 5.81 -15.21
N PRO A 38 1.91 7.10 -15.42
CA PRO A 38 2.97 7.80 -14.69
C PRO A 38 2.76 7.85 -13.16
N LYS A 39 1.51 7.96 -12.69
CA LYS A 39 1.19 7.94 -11.24
C LYS A 39 1.28 6.55 -10.62
N LEU A 40 0.98 5.49 -11.38
CA LEU A 40 1.14 4.11 -10.92
C LEU A 40 2.60 3.64 -11.00
N SER A 41 3.37 4.27 -11.88
CA SER A 41 4.79 4.02 -12.06
C SER A 41 5.57 4.58 -10.88
N GLY A 42 6.07 3.70 -10.02
CA GLY A 42 7.23 4.00 -9.20
C GLY A 42 8.51 4.02 -10.05
N ARG A 43 9.63 4.27 -9.38
CA ARG A 43 10.96 4.37 -10.01
C ARG A 43 11.43 3.11 -10.74
N PHE A 44 10.89 1.95 -10.39
CA PHE A 44 11.43 0.65 -10.77
C PHE A 44 10.44 -0.24 -11.55
N ASP A 45 9.18 0.15 -11.62
CA ASP A 45 8.12 -0.54 -12.37
C ASP A 45 7.55 0.36 -13.49
N THR A 46 8.23 1.47 -13.81
CA THR A 46 7.85 2.39 -14.90
C THR A 46 7.70 1.66 -16.23
N GLU A 47 8.61 0.75 -16.57
CA GLU A 47 8.53 -0.01 -17.82
C GLU A 47 7.25 -0.86 -17.90
N PHE A 48 6.83 -1.43 -16.76
CA PHE A 48 5.61 -2.22 -16.70
C PHE A 48 4.38 -1.33 -16.91
N TRP A 49 4.21 -0.31 -16.06
CA TRP A 49 3.02 0.54 -16.03
C TRP A 49 2.91 1.49 -17.22
N SER A 50 4.03 1.88 -17.83
CA SER A 50 4.03 2.83 -18.96
C SER A 50 4.07 2.18 -20.33
N ARG A 51 4.65 0.96 -20.47
CA ARG A 51 4.82 0.30 -21.77
C ARG A 51 4.20 -1.10 -21.82
N THR A 52 4.65 -1.98 -20.94
CA THR A 52 4.31 -3.42 -21.01
C THR A 52 2.80 -3.64 -20.87
N ILE A 53 2.16 -2.95 -19.93
CA ILE A 53 0.72 -3.09 -19.70
C ILE A 53 -0.12 -2.59 -20.87
N LEU A 54 0.34 -1.58 -21.62
CA LEU A 54 -0.32 -1.09 -22.82
C LEU A 54 -0.15 -2.07 -23.99
N GLN A 55 1.01 -2.70 -24.13
CA GLN A 55 1.22 -3.79 -25.09
C GLN A 55 0.30 -4.98 -24.77
N MET A 56 0.18 -5.34 -23.49
CA MET A 56 -0.76 -6.37 -23.06
C MET A 56 -2.21 -5.96 -23.29
N ALA A 57 -2.59 -4.70 -23.07
CA ALA A 57 -3.92 -4.21 -23.39
C ALA A 57 -4.22 -4.24 -24.89
N HIS A 58 -3.20 -4.03 -25.74
CA HIS A 58 -3.36 -4.20 -27.18
C HIS A 58 -3.60 -5.67 -27.56
N ALA A 59 -2.88 -6.60 -26.95
CA ALA A 59 -3.04 -8.04 -27.22
C ALA A 59 -4.31 -8.64 -26.59
N GLU A 60 -4.68 -8.20 -25.39
CA GLU A 60 -5.67 -8.85 -24.54
C GLU A 60 -6.85 -7.95 -24.22
N HIS A 61 -8.05 -8.35 -24.68
CA HIS A 61 -9.26 -7.56 -24.50
C HIS A 61 -9.67 -7.43 -23.03
N ALA A 62 -9.41 -8.43 -22.19
CA ALA A 62 -9.68 -8.34 -20.76
C ALA A 62 -8.83 -7.25 -20.09
N VAL A 63 -7.52 -7.22 -20.37
CA VAL A 63 -6.58 -6.21 -19.87
C VAL A 63 -6.98 -4.82 -20.37
N ARG A 64 -7.34 -4.70 -21.65
CA ARG A 64 -7.83 -3.43 -22.22
C ARG A 64 -9.04 -2.87 -21.48
N SER A 65 -10.07 -3.68 -21.28
CA SER A 65 -11.28 -3.25 -20.59
C SER A 65 -11.03 -2.94 -19.11
N ALA A 66 -10.12 -3.66 -18.44
CA ALA A 66 -9.72 -3.33 -17.07
C ALA A 66 -8.99 -1.97 -17.00
N LEU A 67 -8.08 -1.69 -17.93
CA LEU A 67 -7.40 -0.38 -18.01
C LEU A 67 -8.38 0.76 -18.27
N ILE A 68 -9.35 0.58 -19.17
CA ILE A 68 -10.37 1.60 -19.45
C ILE A 68 -11.19 1.88 -18.19
N ALA A 69 -11.60 0.84 -17.45
CA ALA A 69 -12.31 1.00 -16.19
C ALA A 69 -11.47 1.75 -15.14
N LEU A 70 -10.19 1.40 -14.99
CA LEU A 70 -9.26 2.07 -14.08
C LEU A 70 -9.06 3.54 -14.45
N SER A 71 -8.89 3.84 -15.74
CA SER A 71 -8.77 5.21 -16.26
C SER A 71 -10.02 6.03 -16.01
N HIS A 72 -11.19 5.45 -16.25
CA HIS A 72 -12.45 6.12 -15.99
C HIS A 72 -12.56 6.55 -14.52
N LEU A 73 -12.25 5.65 -13.58
CA LEU A 73 -12.27 5.99 -12.16
C LEU A 73 -11.26 7.10 -11.84
N ASN A 74 -10.03 7.00 -12.35
CA ASN A 74 -9.02 8.03 -12.12
C ASN A 74 -9.41 9.40 -12.67
N GLN A 75 -10.15 9.47 -13.78
CA GLN A 75 -10.58 10.73 -14.39
C GLN A 75 -11.75 11.38 -13.65
N HIS A 76 -12.65 10.57 -13.08
CA HIS A 76 -13.92 11.05 -12.52
C HIS A 76 -13.98 11.02 -10.99
N GLN A 77 -12.95 10.50 -10.32
CA GLN A 77 -12.84 10.50 -8.85
C GLN A 77 -11.72 11.42 -8.37
N SER A 78 -11.92 12.02 -7.20
CA SER A 78 -10.88 12.81 -6.52
C SER A 78 -9.75 11.95 -5.92
N GLY A 79 -10.00 10.65 -5.70
CA GLY A 79 -9.08 9.75 -4.99
C GLY A 79 -9.29 9.68 -3.48
N THR A 80 -10.13 10.55 -2.90
CA THR A 80 -10.43 10.54 -1.47
C THR A 80 -11.33 9.37 -1.08
N LEU A 81 -11.21 8.88 0.16
CA LEU A 81 -12.12 7.86 0.70
C LEU A 81 -13.58 8.30 0.67
N GLN A 82 -13.83 9.56 1.01
CA GLN A 82 -15.15 10.17 0.97
C GLN A 82 -15.79 10.05 -0.42
N HIS A 83 -15.07 10.42 -1.48
CA HIS A 83 -15.59 10.36 -2.85
C HIS A 83 -15.82 8.90 -3.26
N ALA A 84 -14.85 8.01 -3.04
CA ALA A 84 -14.94 6.61 -3.42
C ALA A 84 -16.20 5.94 -2.84
N ARG A 85 -16.51 6.21 -1.57
CA ARG A 85 -17.69 5.66 -0.87
C ARG A 85 -18.99 6.34 -1.25
N ARG A 86 -19.05 7.68 -1.29
CA ARG A 86 -20.25 8.40 -1.73
C ARG A 86 -20.66 8.00 -3.13
N SER A 87 -19.69 7.90 -4.03
CA SER A 87 -19.96 7.59 -5.42
C SER A 87 -20.43 6.12 -5.60
N ALA A 88 -20.16 5.23 -4.64
CA ALA A 88 -20.78 3.90 -4.58
C ALA A 88 -22.23 3.93 -4.04
N LEU A 89 -22.57 4.88 -3.18
CA LEU A 89 -23.90 5.05 -2.57
C LEU A 89 -24.86 5.89 -3.44
N ASP A 90 -24.32 6.85 -4.20
CA ASP A 90 -25.09 7.72 -5.07
C ASP A 90 -25.59 6.94 -6.29
N GLY A 91 -26.91 6.72 -6.34
CA GLY A 91 -27.62 6.05 -7.44
C GLY A 91 -27.64 6.81 -8.77
N LYS A 92 -26.79 7.83 -8.96
CA LYS A 92 -26.59 8.51 -10.25
C LYS A 92 -25.75 7.63 -11.19
N GLN A 93 -26.34 6.50 -11.57
CA GLN A 93 -25.75 5.41 -12.36
C GLN A 93 -25.22 5.86 -13.73
N TYR A 94 -25.77 6.94 -14.31
CA TYR A 94 -25.46 7.34 -15.68
C TYR A 94 -24.00 7.75 -15.90
N ASP A 95 -23.36 8.41 -14.92
CA ASP A 95 -21.96 8.85 -15.04
C ASP A 95 -20.95 7.71 -14.76
N ARG A 96 -21.41 6.62 -14.12
CA ARG A 96 -20.59 5.43 -13.83
C ARG A 96 -20.82 4.27 -14.79
N MET A 97 -21.75 4.41 -15.72
CA MET A 97 -22.09 3.34 -16.66
C MET A 97 -20.88 2.87 -17.49
N PRO A 98 -20.00 3.75 -18.03
CA PRO A 98 -18.85 3.30 -18.81
C PRO A 98 -17.82 2.53 -17.96
N PHE A 99 -17.66 2.91 -16.69
CA PHE A 99 -16.86 2.15 -15.72
C PHE A 99 -17.41 0.73 -15.54
N TRP A 100 -18.67 0.58 -15.12
CA TRP A 100 -19.26 -0.74 -14.83
C TRP A 100 -19.32 -1.63 -16.07
N LEU A 101 -19.58 -1.04 -17.24
CA LEU A 101 -19.59 -1.77 -18.51
C LEU A 101 -18.22 -2.40 -18.78
N ASN A 102 -17.14 -1.61 -18.69
CA ASN A 102 -15.79 -2.08 -18.96
C ASN A 102 -15.25 -3.01 -17.86
N TYR A 103 -15.52 -2.72 -16.59
CA TYR A 103 -15.14 -3.60 -15.49
C TYR A 103 -15.75 -4.99 -15.62
N ASN A 104 -17.08 -5.08 -15.81
CA ASN A 104 -17.75 -6.37 -15.99
C ASN A 104 -17.36 -7.06 -17.30
N LYS A 105 -17.12 -6.30 -18.37
CA LYS A 105 -16.61 -6.83 -19.64
C LYS A 105 -15.24 -7.47 -19.46
N ALA A 106 -14.34 -6.83 -18.71
CA ALA A 106 -13.02 -7.38 -18.41
C ALA A 106 -13.11 -8.72 -17.66
N ILE A 107 -13.96 -8.82 -16.64
CA ILE A 107 -14.20 -10.07 -15.90
C ILE A 107 -14.71 -11.17 -16.82
N ARG A 108 -15.76 -10.90 -17.61
CA ARG A 108 -16.34 -11.89 -18.54
C ARG A 108 -15.31 -12.40 -19.54
N LEU A 109 -14.57 -11.48 -20.17
CA LEU A 109 -13.55 -11.82 -21.16
C LEU A 109 -12.42 -12.65 -20.53
N LEU A 110 -11.98 -12.30 -19.32
CA LEU A 110 -10.96 -13.06 -18.62
C LEU A 110 -11.45 -14.49 -18.32
N VAL A 111 -12.65 -14.64 -17.75
CA VAL A 111 -13.23 -15.95 -17.41
C VAL A 111 -13.39 -16.83 -18.67
N GLU A 112 -13.87 -16.26 -19.77
CA GLU A 112 -13.97 -16.98 -21.04
C GLU A 112 -12.57 -17.41 -21.54
N HIS A 113 -11.58 -16.52 -21.45
CA HIS A 113 -10.23 -16.79 -21.93
C HIS A 113 -9.50 -17.82 -21.10
N MET A 114 -9.72 -17.90 -19.79
CA MET A 114 -9.13 -18.94 -18.91
C MET A 114 -9.40 -20.37 -19.37
N SER A 115 -10.49 -20.59 -20.13
CA SER A 115 -10.82 -21.90 -20.70
C SER A 115 -10.02 -22.27 -21.96
N LYS A 116 -9.31 -21.31 -22.57
CA LYS A 116 -8.62 -21.48 -23.85
C LYS A 116 -7.14 -21.84 -23.63
N PRO A 117 -6.52 -22.66 -24.52
CA PRO A 117 -5.10 -23.00 -24.42
C PRO A 117 -4.13 -21.83 -24.52
N THR A 118 -4.59 -20.69 -25.04
CA THR A 118 -3.79 -19.46 -25.19
C THR A 118 -3.70 -18.64 -23.90
N TYR A 119 -4.44 -19.01 -22.85
CA TYR A 119 -4.37 -18.34 -21.55
C TYR A 119 -2.99 -18.50 -20.91
N SER A 120 -2.46 -17.41 -20.38
CA SER A 120 -1.19 -17.37 -19.68
C SER A 120 -1.36 -16.84 -18.26
N ALA A 121 -0.50 -17.29 -17.35
CA ALA A 121 -0.54 -16.86 -15.97
C ALA A 121 -0.22 -15.36 -15.82
N GLU A 122 0.60 -14.80 -16.70
CA GLU A 122 0.90 -13.37 -16.79
C GLU A 122 -0.38 -12.55 -17.01
N GLN A 123 -1.24 -12.98 -17.95
CA GLN A 123 -2.53 -12.32 -18.21
C GLN A 123 -3.42 -12.35 -16.96
N GLY A 124 -3.53 -13.51 -16.32
CA GLY A 124 -4.27 -13.67 -15.06
C GLY A 124 -3.77 -12.77 -13.94
N LEU A 125 -2.46 -12.71 -13.76
CA LEU A 125 -1.81 -11.88 -12.74
C LEU A 125 -2.00 -10.39 -13.01
N VAL A 126 -1.83 -9.94 -14.26
CA VAL A 126 -2.05 -8.53 -14.62
C VAL A 126 -3.50 -8.13 -14.40
N CYS A 127 -4.46 -8.98 -14.76
CA CYS A 127 -5.87 -8.73 -14.42
C CYS A 127 -6.10 -8.69 -12.91
N CYS A 128 -5.51 -9.58 -12.11
CA CYS A 128 -5.63 -9.54 -10.65
C CYS A 128 -5.08 -8.23 -10.07
N LEU A 129 -3.92 -7.76 -10.56
CA LEU A 129 -3.34 -6.49 -10.15
C LEU A 129 -4.24 -5.31 -10.52
N LEU A 130 -4.72 -5.25 -11.76
CA LEU A 130 -5.62 -4.19 -12.23
C LEU A 130 -6.93 -4.15 -11.47
N PHE A 131 -7.54 -5.31 -11.19
CA PHE A 131 -8.76 -5.35 -10.40
C PHE A 131 -8.51 -4.96 -8.94
N ALA A 132 -7.42 -5.43 -8.32
CA ALA A 132 -7.05 -4.98 -6.97
C ALA A 132 -6.86 -3.45 -6.93
N CYS A 133 -6.20 -2.88 -7.94
CA CYS A 133 -6.05 -1.44 -8.12
C CYS A 133 -7.40 -0.71 -8.22
N ILE A 134 -8.31 -1.21 -9.06
CA ILE A 134 -9.67 -0.67 -9.20
C ILE A 134 -10.39 -0.71 -7.85
N GLU A 135 -10.34 -1.84 -7.14
CA GLU A 135 -11.03 -1.99 -5.86
C GLU A 135 -10.44 -1.12 -4.75
N PHE A 136 -9.13 -0.95 -4.69
CA PHE A 136 -8.51 0.02 -3.78
C PHE A 136 -8.97 1.45 -4.10
N LEU A 137 -9.07 1.80 -5.38
CA LEU A 137 -9.59 3.11 -5.78
C LEU A 137 -11.08 3.30 -5.41
N GLN A 138 -11.87 2.23 -5.46
CA GLN A 138 -13.25 2.20 -4.95
C GLN A 138 -13.36 2.05 -3.42
N ALA A 139 -12.23 1.89 -2.73
CA ALA A 139 -12.11 1.54 -1.32
C ALA A 139 -12.72 0.17 -0.93
N ASP A 140 -13.06 -0.72 -1.87
CA ASP A 140 -13.56 -2.06 -1.54
C ASP A 140 -12.43 -3.02 -1.15
N ALA A 141 -12.11 -3.03 0.15
CA ALA A 141 -11.08 -3.88 0.72
C ALA A 141 -11.33 -5.38 0.47
N ASN A 142 -12.58 -5.83 0.57
CA ASN A 142 -12.91 -7.26 0.52
C ASN A 142 -12.69 -7.83 -0.89
N VAL A 143 -13.14 -7.10 -1.91
CA VAL A 143 -12.95 -7.50 -3.31
C VAL A 143 -11.48 -7.33 -3.71
N ALA A 144 -10.81 -6.26 -3.26
CA ALA A 144 -9.36 -6.09 -3.46
C ALA A 144 -8.55 -7.29 -2.93
N PHE A 145 -8.84 -7.73 -1.69
CA PHE A 145 -8.13 -8.87 -1.08
C PHE A 145 -8.43 -10.17 -1.80
N THR A 146 -9.63 -10.31 -2.37
CA THR A 146 -9.98 -11.46 -3.21
C THR A 146 -9.11 -11.49 -4.47
N HIS A 147 -8.90 -10.38 -5.15
CA HIS A 147 -8.01 -10.31 -6.31
C HIS A 147 -6.54 -10.56 -5.96
N ILE A 148 -6.06 -10.02 -4.84
CA ILE A 148 -4.69 -10.29 -4.35
C ILE A 148 -4.51 -11.78 -4.06
N ARG A 149 -5.47 -12.41 -3.37
CA ARG A 149 -5.45 -13.85 -3.08
C ARG A 149 -5.46 -14.69 -4.35
N SER A 150 -6.29 -14.34 -5.33
CA SER A 150 -6.29 -15.01 -6.65
C SER A 150 -4.93 -14.88 -7.35
N GLY A 151 -4.30 -13.70 -7.30
CA GLY A 151 -2.95 -13.52 -7.82
C GLY A 151 -1.91 -14.40 -7.10
N LEU A 152 -1.97 -14.48 -5.77
CA LEU A 152 -1.09 -15.34 -4.99
C LEU A 152 -1.29 -16.83 -5.30
N ASN A 153 -2.53 -17.27 -5.53
CA ASN A 153 -2.83 -18.64 -5.97
C ASN A 153 -2.14 -18.98 -7.30
N ILE A 154 -2.20 -18.08 -8.28
CA ILE A 154 -1.53 -18.26 -9.57
C ILE A 154 0.00 -18.38 -9.36
N VAL A 155 0.61 -17.49 -8.58
CA VAL A 155 2.05 -17.55 -8.26
C VAL A 155 2.40 -18.86 -7.56
N HIS A 156 1.60 -19.26 -6.57
CA HIS A 156 1.80 -20.48 -5.81
C HIS A 156 1.77 -21.72 -6.71
N GLU A 157 0.77 -21.83 -7.58
CA GLU A 157 0.62 -22.94 -8.51
C GLU A 157 1.78 -23.00 -9.52
N LEU A 158 2.21 -21.86 -10.06
CA LEU A 158 3.37 -21.80 -10.96
C LEU A 158 4.65 -22.29 -10.28
N ARG A 159 4.89 -21.87 -9.04
CA ARG A 159 6.07 -22.30 -8.27
C ARG A 159 6.03 -23.79 -7.95
N GLN A 160 4.86 -24.34 -7.61
CA GLN A 160 4.70 -25.78 -7.40
C GLN A 160 4.99 -26.58 -8.68
N ARG A 161 4.45 -26.16 -9.82
CA ARG A 161 4.67 -26.83 -11.12
C ARG A 161 6.16 -26.82 -11.52
N LYS A 162 6.89 -25.74 -11.25
CA LYS A 162 8.35 -25.67 -11.47
C LYS A 162 9.12 -26.68 -10.61
N LEU A 163 8.75 -26.84 -9.33
CA LEU A 163 9.40 -27.81 -8.43
C LEU A 163 9.21 -29.26 -8.93
N VAL A 164 7.99 -29.61 -9.37
CA VAL A 164 7.69 -30.94 -9.92
C VAL A 164 8.37 -31.17 -11.27
N GLY A 165 8.38 -30.16 -12.15
CA GLY A 165 9.02 -30.22 -13.47
C GLY A 165 10.54 -30.33 -13.39
N SER A 166 11.18 -29.68 -12.42
CA SER A 166 12.62 -29.79 -12.16
C SER A 166 13.03 -31.16 -11.65
N ALA A 167 12.12 -31.91 -11.03
CA ALA A 167 12.38 -33.28 -10.58
C ALA A 167 12.21 -34.33 -11.70
N THR A 168 11.64 -33.95 -12.86
CA THR A 168 11.20 -34.90 -13.89
C THR A 168 11.80 -34.72 -15.29
N LYS A 169 12.62 -33.69 -15.56
CA LYS A 169 13.24 -33.52 -16.89
C LYS A 169 14.75 -33.24 -16.87
N SER A 170 15.49 -34.25 -17.33
CA SER A 170 16.66 -34.11 -18.21
C SER A 170 16.20 -33.88 -19.66
N ALA A 171 16.84 -32.90 -20.32
CA ALA A 171 16.88 -32.64 -21.77
C ALA A 171 15.68 -31.97 -22.50
N GLU A 172 16.08 -31.07 -23.40
CA GLU A 172 15.42 -30.55 -24.62
C GLU A 172 14.66 -29.20 -24.63
N THR A 173 15.38 -28.19 -25.13
CA THR A 173 15.04 -27.25 -26.22
C THR A 173 13.62 -26.66 -26.28
N GLY A 174 13.37 -25.76 -25.34
CA GLY A 174 12.36 -24.69 -25.43
C GLY A 174 12.62 -23.55 -24.42
N GLN A 175 13.86 -23.48 -23.90
CA GLN A 175 14.20 -22.77 -22.67
C GLN A 175 13.96 -21.25 -22.77
N ASP A 176 14.23 -20.61 -23.91
CA ASP A 176 14.32 -19.13 -23.95
C ASP A 176 12.97 -18.41 -23.81
N SER A 177 11.90 -18.91 -24.44
CA SER A 177 10.53 -18.35 -24.33
C SER A 177 9.88 -18.64 -22.97
N VAL A 178 10.16 -19.83 -22.40
CA VAL A 178 9.67 -20.22 -21.07
C VAL A 178 10.43 -19.46 -19.98
N ASN A 179 11.73 -19.24 -20.15
CA ASN A 179 12.56 -18.44 -19.26
C ASN A 179 12.15 -16.96 -19.28
N ALA A 180 11.91 -16.37 -20.46
CA ALA A 180 11.48 -14.97 -20.56
C ALA A 180 10.12 -14.69 -19.90
N ARG A 181 9.14 -15.60 -20.08
CA ARG A 181 7.81 -15.52 -19.43
C ARG A 181 7.89 -15.75 -17.91
N SER A 182 8.64 -16.76 -17.50
CA SER A 182 8.99 -17.00 -16.10
C SER A 182 9.69 -15.79 -15.45
N ASN A 183 10.52 -15.06 -16.21
CA ASN A 183 11.20 -13.86 -15.74
C ASN A 183 10.22 -12.70 -15.51
N MET A 184 9.25 -12.46 -16.41
CA MET A 184 8.25 -11.40 -16.17
C MET A 184 7.43 -11.64 -14.89
N VAL A 185 6.99 -12.89 -14.67
CA VAL A 185 6.21 -13.21 -13.46
C VAL A 185 7.03 -12.94 -12.21
N GLU A 186 8.22 -13.53 -12.09
CA GLU A 186 9.01 -13.48 -10.85
C GLU A 186 9.74 -12.15 -10.65
N GLN A 187 10.17 -11.47 -11.72
CA GLN A 187 10.97 -10.24 -11.63
C GLN A 187 10.13 -8.96 -11.71
N VAL A 188 8.88 -9.03 -12.21
CA VAL A 188 8.04 -7.83 -12.39
C VAL A 188 6.72 -7.97 -11.62
N LEU A 189 5.92 -8.99 -11.93
CA LEU A 189 4.56 -9.09 -11.38
C LEU A 189 4.53 -9.48 -9.90
N VAL A 190 5.42 -10.39 -9.47
CA VAL A 190 5.54 -10.79 -8.07
C VAL A 190 5.96 -9.60 -7.19
N PRO A 191 7.00 -8.81 -7.52
CA PRO A 191 7.32 -7.59 -6.74
C PRO A 191 6.16 -6.61 -6.60
N ILE A 192 5.39 -6.36 -7.68
CA ILE A 192 4.20 -5.48 -7.64
C ILE A 192 3.11 -6.09 -6.76
N LEU A 193 2.88 -7.40 -6.83
CA LEU A 193 1.93 -8.10 -5.96
C LEU A 193 2.37 -8.06 -4.49
N THR A 194 3.66 -8.30 -4.22
CA THR A 194 4.28 -8.18 -2.90
C THR A 194 4.12 -6.76 -2.35
N GLN A 195 4.21 -5.75 -3.21
CA GLN A 195 3.94 -4.37 -2.82
C GLN A 195 2.48 -4.14 -2.44
N ALA A 196 1.52 -4.67 -3.21
CA ALA A 196 0.09 -4.57 -2.91
C ALA A 196 -0.31 -5.21 -1.56
N LEU A 197 0.46 -6.20 -1.07
CA LEU A 197 0.24 -6.79 0.26
C LEU A 197 0.35 -5.77 1.41
N ALA A 198 1.08 -4.67 1.22
CA ALA A 198 1.19 -3.61 2.22
C ALA A 198 -0.14 -2.89 2.50
N SER A 199 -1.02 -2.85 1.49
CA SER A 199 -2.39 -2.35 1.65
C SER A 199 -3.35 -3.41 2.21
N ALA A 200 -3.04 -4.70 2.05
CA ALA A 200 -3.94 -5.79 2.43
C ALA A 200 -3.72 -6.32 3.85
N LEU A 201 -2.47 -6.61 4.22
CA LEU A 201 -2.15 -7.27 5.49
C LEU A 201 -2.53 -6.43 6.73
N PRO A 202 -2.26 -5.10 6.79
CA PRO A 202 -2.65 -4.29 7.94
C PRO A 202 -4.16 -4.20 8.15
N TYR A 203 -4.95 -4.35 7.08
CA TYR A 203 -6.41 -4.36 7.11
C TYR A 203 -7.00 -5.76 7.33
N GLY A 204 -6.18 -6.74 7.71
CA GLY A 204 -6.62 -8.05 8.20
C GLY A 204 -6.82 -9.10 7.12
N ALA A 205 -6.26 -8.92 5.92
CA ALA A 205 -6.28 -9.97 4.90
C ALA A 205 -5.65 -11.27 5.44
N SER A 206 -6.45 -12.33 5.56
CA SER A 206 -6.02 -13.65 6.05
C SER A 206 -5.33 -14.43 4.94
N LEU A 207 -4.10 -14.05 4.58
CA LEU A 207 -3.34 -14.67 3.48
C LEU A 207 -2.30 -15.68 3.95
N ALA A 208 -1.69 -15.48 5.11
CA ALA A 208 -0.51 -16.27 5.50
C ALA A 208 -0.81 -17.76 5.77
N LYS A 209 -2.04 -18.09 6.18
CA LYS A 209 -2.45 -19.49 6.39
C LYS A 209 -2.49 -20.28 5.09
N ASP A 210 -2.84 -19.61 4.00
CA ASP A 210 -3.01 -20.23 2.69
C ASP A 210 -1.68 -20.28 1.91
N PHE A 211 -0.72 -19.44 2.29
CA PHE A 211 0.54 -19.26 1.57
C PHE A 211 1.75 -19.29 2.51
N ALA A 212 2.29 -20.50 2.77
CA ALA A 212 3.42 -20.71 3.67
C ALA A 212 4.68 -19.88 3.35
N PHE A 213 4.87 -19.48 2.09
CA PHE A 213 5.99 -18.63 1.69
C PHE A 213 5.90 -17.20 2.23
N LEU A 214 4.70 -16.73 2.60
CA LEU A 214 4.51 -15.43 3.27
C LEU A 214 4.88 -15.49 4.76
N ASP A 215 4.87 -16.67 5.36
CA ASP A 215 5.15 -16.87 6.78
C ASP A 215 6.65 -17.03 7.08
N SER A 216 7.40 -17.42 6.05
CA SER A 216 8.84 -17.67 6.14
C SER A 216 9.62 -16.37 6.28
N CYS A 217 10.39 -16.24 7.36
CA CYS A 217 11.33 -15.13 7.51
C CYS A 217 12.30 -15.14 6.32
N PRO A 218 12.47 -14.04 5.58
CA PRO A 218 13.30 -14.07 4.38
C PRO A 218 14.75 -14.41 4.75
N GLN A 219 15.25 -15.53 4.24
CA GLN A 219 16.53 -16.11 4.68
C GLN A 219 17.74 -15.53 3.94
N TYR A 220 17.51 -14.83 2.83
CA TYR A 220 18.53 -14.41 1.88
C TYR A 220 19.35 -13.18 2.32
N PHE A 221 19.14 -12.62 3.52
CA PHE A 221 19.86 -11.41 3.97
C PHE A 221 21.24 -11.65 4.59
N THR A 222 21.50 -12.85 5.11
CA THR A 222 22.76 -13.10 5.82
C THR A 222 23.92 -13.19 4.83
N GLY A 223 24.84 -12.23 4.88
CA GLY A 223 25.98 -12.14 3.96
C GLY A 223 25.64 -11.57 2.58
N ARG A 224 24.47 -10.93 2.42
CA ARG A 224 24.04 -10.35 1.14
C ARG A 224 24.60 -8.95 0.92
N SER A 225 25.02 -8.68 -0.31
CA SER A 225 25.26 -7.33 -0.83
C SER A 225 24.20 -7.01 -1.88
N PHE A 226 23.69 -5.77 -1.90
CA PHE A 226 22.76 -5.34 -2.93
C PHE A 226 23.51 -4.97 -4.20
N SER A 227 23.02 -5.44 -5.35
CA SER A 227 23.55 -5.07 -6.66
C SER A 227 22.91 -3.81 -7.24
N SER A 228 21.72 -3.44 -6.75
CA SER A 228 20.97 -2.27 -7.17
C SER A 228 20.04 -1.79 -6.06
N LEU A 229 19.54 -0.55 -6.18
CA LEU A 229 18.55 -0.03 -5.25
C LEU A 229 17.20 -0.77 -5.37
N ASP A 230 16.86 -1.27 -6.56
CA ASP A 230 15.66 -2.10 -6.73
C ASP A 230 15.77 -3.42 -5.97
N ASP A 231 16.97 -4.02 -5.93
CA ASP A 231 17.22 -5.22 -5.16
C ASP A 231 17.02 -4.99 -3.65
N ALA A 232 17.54 -3.86 -3.15
CA ALA A 232 17.31 -3.43 -1.77
C ALA A 232 15.82 -3.18 -1.48
N ARG A 233 15.09 -2.57 -2.43
CA ARG A 233 13.65 -2.28 -2.31
C ARG A 233 12.79 -3.54 -2.30
N SER A 234 12.94 -4.38 -3.31
CA SER A 234 12.16 -5.61 -3.45
C SER A 234 12.35 -6.52 -2.24
N SER A 235 13.59 -6.65 -1.77
CA SER A 235 13.89 -7.42 -0.56
C SER A 235 13.32 -6.80 0.72
N PHE A 236 13.28 -5.46 0.83
CA PHE A 236 12.60 -4.80 1.95
C PHE A 236 11.10 -5.08 1.98
N PHE A 237 10.43 -5.16 0.83
CA PHE A 237 8.99 -5.44 0.79
C PHE A 237 8.64 -6.82 1.36
N ASP A 238 9.45 -7.84 1.08
CA ASP A 238 9.30 -9.15 1.71
C ASP A 238 9.47 -9.07 3.23
N LEU A 239 10.48 -8.33 3.70
CA LEU A 239 10.75 -8.14 5.11
C LEU A 239 9.61 -7.40 5.83
N ARG A 240 9.10 -6.32 5.23
CA ARG A 240 7.93 -5.57 5.72
C ARG A 240 6.68 -6.46 5.77
N ASN A 241 6.45 -7.28 4.76
CA ASN A 241 5.28 -8.15 4.73
C ASN A 241 5.36 -9.27 5.77
N ALA A 242 6.56 -9.80 6.03
CA ALA A 242 6.81 -10.70 7.14
C ALA A 242 6.54 -10.00 8.50
N ALA A 243 6.92 -8.72 8.63
CA ALA A 243 6.61 -7.90 9.80
C ALA A 243 5.09 -7.72 10.03
N PHE A 244 4.31 -7.47 8.97
CA PHE A 244 2.85 -7.42 9.09
C PHE A 244 2.24 -8.77 9.48
N THR A 245 2.79 -9.87 8.96
CA THR A 245 2.30 -11.21 9.27
C THR A 245 2.51 -11.56 10.74
N ILE A 246 3.72 -11.33 11.28
CA ILE A 246 3.97 -11.54 12.71
C ILE A 246 3.15 -10.56 13.57
N ALA A 247 2.94 -9.32 13.12
CA ALA A 247 2.09 -8.35 13.81
C ALA A 247 0.67 -8.85 14.01
N ARG A 248 0.06 -9.37 12.95
CA ARG A 248 -1.27 -9.98 13.03
C ARG A 248 -1.28 -11.15 14.02
N ASP A 249 -0.32 -12.07 13.93
CA ASP A 249 -0.31 -13.27 14.76
C ASP A 249 -0.09 -12.95 16.24
N MET A 250 0.81 -12.00 16.55
CA MET A 250 1.04 -11.54 17.91
C MET A 250 -0.15 -10.74 18.44
N ALA A 251 -0.79 -9.92 17.60
CA ALA A 251 -2.01 -9.20 17.96
C ALA A 251 -3.15 -10.16 18.32
N ILE A 252 -3.36 -11.24 17.55
CA ILE A 252 -4.35 -12.28 17.87
C ILE A 252 -4.07 -12.89 19.25
N LYS A 253 -2.81 -13.20 19.57
CA LYS A 253 -2.44 -13.75 20.87
C LYS A 253 -2.63 -12.73 21.99
N LEU A 254 -2.18 -11.50 21.76
CA LEU A 254 -2.29 -10.38 22.69
C LEU A 254 -3.76 -10.13 23.07
N TYR A 255 -4.65 -10.04 22.08
CA TYR A 255 -6.08 -9.84 22.30
C TYR A 255 -6.79 -11.11 22.75
N GLY A 256 -6.30 -12.29 22.39
CA GLY A 256 -6.83 -13.55 22.92
C GLY A 256 -6.44 -13.83 24.37
N SER A 257 -5.69 -12.92 25.03
CA SER A 257 -5.05 -13.16 26.33
C SER A 257 -4.22 -14.45 26.35
N LEU A 258 -3.66 -14.82 25.19
CA LEU A 258 -2.83 -16.01 25.03
C LEU A 258 -1.38 -15.66 25.39
N SER A 259 -0.70 -16.59 26.05
CA SER A 259 0.73 -16.46 26.33
C SER A 259 1.53 -16.49 25.04
N PHE A 260 2.54 -15.63 24.95
CA PHE A 260 3.55 -15.75 23.91
C PHE A 260 4.48 -16.93 24.19
N THR A 261 4.69 -17.77 23.18
CA THR A 261 5.53 -18.96 23.26
C THR A 261 7.00 -18.62 22.98
N GLN A 262 7.91 -19.53 23.33
CA GLN A 262 9.32 -19.39 22.97
C GLN A 262 9.54 -19.29 21.45
N ALA A 263 8.71 -19.97 20.65
CA ALA A 263 8.74 -19.89 19.19
C ALA A 263 8.37 -18.48 18.70
N ASP A 264 7.43 -17.79 19.35
CA ASP A 264 7.05 -16.42 19.01
C ASP A 264 8.20 -15.44 19.26
N HIS A 265 8.85 -15.55 20.42
CA HIS A 265 10.02 -14.75 20.76
C HIS A 265 11.16 -14.99 19.77
N LYS A 266 11.44 -16.25 19.42
CA LYS A 266 12.44 -16.61 18.41
C LYS A 266 12.10 -15.98 17.05
N ARG A 267 10.86 -16.15 16.58
CA ARG A 267 10.39 -15.61 15.29
C ARG A 267 10.55 -14.08 15.23
N ARG A 268 10.16 -13.36 16.28
CA ARG A 268 10.36 -11.90 16.38
C ARG A 268 11.84 -11.53 16.34
N ASN A 269 12.68 -12.21 17.14
CA ASN A 269 14.10 -11.89 17.22
C ASN A 269 14.84 -12.18 15.92
N ASP A 270 14.49 -13.27 15.23
CA ASP A 270 15.02 -13.62 13.90
C ASP A 270 14.67 -12.51 12.89
N LEU A 271 13.43 -12.04 12.90
CA LEU A 271 13.00 -10.95 12.01
C LEU A 271 13.69 -9.61 12.32
N LEU A 272 13.86 -9.26 13.60
CA LEU A 272 14.62 -8.08 14.01
C LEU A 272 16.09 -8.17 13.58
N LYS A 273 16.69 -9.37 13.64
CA LYS A 273 18.03 -9.61 13.08
C LYS A 273 18.04 -9.36 11.58
N ARG A 274 17.05 -9.86 10.82
CA ARG A 274 16.98 -9.62 9.37
C ARG A 274 16.81 -8.15 9.00
N HIS A 275 16.07 -7.39 9.79
CA HIS A 275 16.03 -5.93 9.64
C HIS A 275 17.41 -5.30 9.80
N ARG A 276 18.17 -5.66 10.85
CA ARG A 276 19.52 -5.11 11.03
C ARG A 276 20.46 -5.52 9.90
N ASP A 277 20.47 -6.80 9.52
CA ASP A 277 21.26 -7.33 8.40
C ASP A 277 20.92 -6.55 7.10
N TRP A 278 19.64 -6.28 6.84
CA TRP A 278 19.19 -5.49 5.67
C TRP A 278 19.67 -4.03 5.73
N LEU A 279 19.58 -3.37 6.88
CA LEU A 279 20.03 -1.98 7.02
C LEU A 279 21.55 -1.87 6.85
N GLU A 280 22.32 -2.82 7.38
CA GLU A 280 23.77 -2.88 7.20
C GLU A 280 24.13 -3.08 5.72
N ALA A 281 23.45 -4.00 5.02
CA ALA A 281 23.63 -4.20 3.59
C ALA A 281 23.28 -2.94 2.78
N LEU A 282 22.23 -2.21 3.16
CA LEU A 282 21.86 -0.96 2.49
C LEU A 282 22.94 0.11 2.69
N LYS A 283 23.44 0.28 3.92
CA LYS A 283 24.53 1.22 4.22
C LYS A 283 25.82 0.87 3.48
N ALA A 284 26.14 -0.43 3.38
CA ALA A 284 27.30 -0.89 2.61
C ALA A 284 27.14 -0.60 1.12
N PHE A 285 25.96 -0.83 0.56
CA PHE A 285 25.62 -0.46 -0.82
C PHE A 285 25.80 1.05 -1.06
N GLU A 286 25.24 1.90 -0.19
CA GLU A 286 25.41 3.36 -0.28
C GLU A 286 26.86 3.82 -0.17
N SER A 287 27.69 3.11 0.59
CA SER A 287 29.11 3.44 0.75
C SER A 287 29.95 2.97 -0.44
N SER A 288 29.47 1.97 -1.19
CA SER A 288 30.20 1.36 -2.31
C SER A 288 30.04 2.11 -3.64
N GLN A 289 29.04 2.99 -3.76
CA GLN A 289 28.73 3.68 -5.00
C GLN A 289 28.11 5.05 -4.77
N THR A 290 28.31 5.96 -5.72
CA THR A 290 27.61 7.24 -5.73
C THR A 290 26.13 7.02 -6.01
N ILE A 291 25.27 7.41 -5.07
CA ILE A 291 23.82 7.35 -5.24
C ILE A 291 23.36 8.48 -6.17
N PRO A 292 22.68 8.17 -7.29
CA PRO A 292 22.07 9.18 -8.14
C PRO A 292 21.08 10.06 -7.37
N ALA A 293 21.01 11.35 -7.68
CA ALA A 293 20.05 12.26 -7.04
C ALA A 293 18.59 11.76 -7.14
N ALA A 294 18.25 11.11 -8.27
CA ALA A 294 16.94 10.51 -8.52
C ALA A 294 16.59 9.33 -7.59
N ASP A 295 17.58 8.69 -6.95
CA ASP A 295 17.41 7.58 -6.01
C ASP A 295 17.10 8.04 -4.58
N THR A 296 17.37 9.31 -4.26
CA THR A 296 17.25 9.87 -2.90
C THR A 296 15.85 9.73 -2.32
N LEU A 297 14.81 9.88 -3.15
CA LEU A 297 13.42 9.68 -2.75
C LEU A 297 13.15 8.22 -2.38
N SER A 298 13.57 7.29 -3.24
CA SER A 298 13.41 5.86 -3.00
C SER A 298 14.15 5.41 -1.74
N LEU A 299 15.37 5.89 -1.51
CA LEU A 299 16.12 5.62 -0.27
C LEU A 299 15.42 6.19 0.97
N SER A 300 14.87 7.40 0.88
CA SER A 300 14.13 7.99 2.00
C SER A 300 12.85 7.22 2.32
N ALA A 301 12.11 6.76 1.30
CA ALA A 301 10.94 5.91 1.48
C ALA A 301 11.31 4.55 2.11
N LEU A 302 12.43 3.96 1.70
CA LEU A 302 12.95 2.72 2.30
C LEU A 302 13.36 2.90 3.77
N ARG A 303 14.05 3.99 4.12
CA ARG A 303 14.43 4.29 5.51
C ARG A 303 13.22 4.56 6.39
N LEU A 304 12.24 5.30 5.87
CA LEU A 304 10.96 5.52 6.55
C LEU A 304 10.25 4.19 6.83
N GLY A 305 10.12 3.33 5.82
CA GLY A 305 9.52 2.01 5.96
C GLY A 305 10.29 1.14 6.96
N TYR A 306 11.63 1.15 6.90
CA TYR A 306 12.50 0.42 7.83
C TYR A 306 12.26 0.84 9.28
N CYS A 307 12.28 2.15 9.57
CA CYS A 307 12.10 2.67 10.92
C CYS A 307 10.74 2.28 11.49
N ALA A 308 9.67 2.38 10.69
CA ALA A 308 8.33 1.98 11.09
C ALA A 308 8.24 0.47 11.35
N SER A 309 8.67 -0.35 10.39
CA SER A 309 8.59 -1.81 10.47
C SER A 309 9.45 -2.39 11.62
N TYR A 310 10.68 -1.90 11.79
CA TYR A 310 11.59 -2.38 12.83
C TYR A 310 11.07 -2.05 14.23
N SER A 311 10.70 -0.78 14.48
CA SER A 311 10.19 -0.37 15.79
C SER A 311 8.87 -1.05 16.13
N ALA A 312 7.99 -1.27 15.14
CA ALA A 312 6.75 -2.00 15.34
C ALA A 312 7.03 -3.45 15.74
N CYS A 313 7.94 -4.13 15.03
CA CYS A 313 8.35 -5.51 15.35
C CYS A 313 8.97 -5.62 16.74
N ALA A 314 9.78 -4.64 17.15
CA ALA A 314 10.46 -4.66 18.44
C ALA A 314 9.47 -4.61 19.61
N CYS A 315 8.40 -3.83 19.45
CA CYS A 315 7.41 -3.56 20.50
C CYS A 315 6.16 -4.45 20.41
N ILE A 316 6.08 -5.35 19.43
CA ILE A 316 4.87 -6.09 19.03
C ILE A 316 4.25 -6.96 20.14
N MET A 317 5.05 -7.33 21.15
CA MET A 317 4.66 -8.18 22.28
C MET A 317 4.47 -7.37 23.57
N ASP A 318 4.64 -6.04 23.53
CA ASP A 318 4.51 -5.19 24.71
C ASP A 318 3.05 -4.82 24.97
N LYS A 319 2.47 -5.44 26.01
CA LYS A 319 1.11 -5.13 26.47
C LYS A 319 0.96 -3.71 27.00
N THR A 320 2.04 -3.16 27.57
CA THR A 320 2.01 -1.86 28.26
C THR A 320 2.04 -0.69 27.30
N GLN A 321 2.49 -0.92 26.06
CA GLN A 321 2.69 0.10 25.03
C GLN A 321 3.70 1.19 25.43
N MET A 322 4.68 0.83 26.26
CA MET A 322 5.71 1.72 26.81
C MET A 322 7.08 1.50 26.15
N SER A 323 7.33 0.30 25.62
CA SER A 323 8.61 -0.03 24.97
C SER A 323 8.89 0.81 23.72
N TYR A 324 7.85 1.41 23.13
CA TYR A 324 7.96 2.30 21.97
C TYR A 324 8.88 3.50 22.20
N ASP A 325 9.03 3.95 23.45
CA ASP A 325 9.89 5.08 23.80
C ASP A 325 11.37 4.84 23.48
N ALA A 326 11.81 3.58 23.55
CA ALA A 326 13.18 3.21 23.18
C ALA A 326 13.49 3.46 21.69
N HIS A 327 12.47 3.77 20.89
CA HIS A 327 12.57 4.03 19.45
C HIS A 327 12.30 5.49 19.08
N LEU A 328 12.44 6.43 20.02
CA LEU A 328 12.24 7.86 19.76
C LEU A 328 13.06 8.39 18.56
N GLU A 329 14.33 8.01 18.47
CA GLU A 329 15.19 8.37 17.33
C GLU A 329 14.62 7.88 15.99
N SER A 330 14.11 6.65 15.96
CA SER A 330 13.44 6.11 14.75
C SER A 330 12.19 6.91 14.39
N TYR A 331 11.46 7.47 15.37
CA TYR A 331 10.33 8.36 15.09
C TYR A 331 10.77 9.73 14.57
N HIS A 332 11.90 10.25 15.03
CA HIS A 332 12.50 11.46 14.45
C HIS A 332 12.90 11.22 12.99
N ASP A 333 13.51 10.08 12.68
CA ASP A 333 13.86 9.69 11.30
C ASP A 333 12.63 9.52 10.41
N ILE A 334 11.54 8.93 10.91
CA ILE A 334 10.27 8.84 10.15
C ILE A 334 9.77 10.24 9.80
N ASN A 335 9.69 11.16 10.76
CA ASN A 335 9.25 12.54 10.49
C ASN A 335 10.17 13.26 9.49
N ARG A 336 11.48 13.06 9.61
CA ARG A 336 12.48 13.64 8.69
C ARG A 336 12.29 13.14 7.26
N HIS A 337 12.21 11.83 7.06
CA HIS A 337 12.03 11.25 5.73
C HIS A 337 10.66 11.58 5.15
N ALA A 338 9.60 11.55 5.96
CA ALA A 338 8.26 11.94 5.52
C ALA A 338 8.22 13.40 5.07
N SER A 339 8.82 14.32 5.83
CA SER A 339 8.89 15.74 5.45
C SER A 339 9.61 15.94 4.12
N PHE A 340 10.72 15.23 3.88
CA PHE A 340 11.47 15.28 2.63
C PHE A 340 10.67 14.75 1.43
N LEU A 341 9.97 13.62 1.60
CA LEU A 341 9.12 13.03 0.58
C LEU A 341 7.94 13.93 0.24
N ILE A 342 7.26 14.46 1.26
CA ILE A 342 6.10 15.36 1.09
C ILE A 342 6.52 16.66 0.38
N HIS A 343 7.65 17.25 0.77
CA HIS A 343 8.17 18.43 0.08
C HIS A 343 8.42 18.17 -1.41
N SER A 344 8.94 16.98 -1.74
CA SER A 344 9.19 16.60 -3.13
C SER A 344 7.89 16.39 -3.93
N LEU A 345 6.83 15.87 -3.28
CA LEU A 345 5.49 15.79 -3.87
C LEU A 345 4.91 17.18 -4.16
N GLU A 346 4.99 18.12 -3.20
CA GLU A 346 4.49 19.50 -3.35
C GLU A 346 5.20 20.25 -4.50
N VAL A 347 6.51 20.03 -4.68
CA VAL A 347 7.27 20.59 -5.80
C VAL A 347 6.89 19.93 -7.13
N GLY A 348 6.67 18.62 -7.14
CA GLY A 348 6.24 17.86 -8.32
C GLY A 348 4.86 18.29 -8.82
N THR A 349 3.88 18.38 -7.93
CA THR A 349 2.50 18.81 -8.25
C THR A 349 2.47 20.21 -8.84
N SER A 350 3.31 21.13 -8.34
CA SER A 350 3.42 22.50 -8.86
C SER A 350 3.93 22.54 -10.31
N ARG A 351 4.75 21.56 -10.72
CA ARG A 351 5.27 21.45 -12.10
C ARG A 351 4.27 20.74 -13.03
N GLU A 352 3.56 19.74 -12.54
CA GLU A 352 2.56 18.97 -13.30
C GLU A 352 1.25 19.72 -13.52
N GLN A 353 0.81 20.57 -12.58
CA GLN A 353 -0.35 21.46 -12.76
C GLN A 353 -0.18 22.43 -13.94
N ASN A 354 1.05 22.72 -14.34
CA ASN A 354 1.33 23.51 -15.55
C ASN A 354 1.30 22.68 -16.86
N CYS A 355 1.20 21.34 -16.79
CA CYS A 355 1.23 20.44 -17.95
C CYS A 355 -0.03 19.55 -18.10
N ALA A 356 -0.84 19.34 -17.06
CA ALA A 356 -1.99 18.45 -17.09
C ALA A 356 -3.30 19.21 -17.44
N LEU A 357 -3.83 18.99 -18.64
CA LEU A 357 -5.12 19.53 -19.09
C LEU A 357 -6.35 18.86 -18.42
N THR A 358 -6.16 17.73 -17.71
CA THR A 358 -7.25 16.96 -17.09
C THR A 358 -6.89 16.50 -15.67
N PRO A 359 -7.73 16.81 -14.66
CA PRO A 359 -7.57 16.29 -13.30
C PRO A 359 -7.59 14.75 -13.27
N SER A 360 -6.80 14.18 -12.37
CA SER A 360 -6.80 12.74 -12.06
C SER A 360 -6.76 12.54 -10.55
N ALA A 361 -7.29 11.41 -10.08
CA ALA A 361 -7.37 11.07 -8.66
C ALA A 361 -6.04 11.29 -7.91
N ASN A 362 -6.12 11.90 -6.73
CA ASN A 362 -5.00 12.03 -5.80
C ASN A 362 -4.86 10.71 -5.01
N PHE A 363 -4.30 9.70 -5.67
CA PHE A 363 -4.28 8.33 -5.20
C PHE A 363 -3.01 7.61 -5.71
N THR A 364 -2.46 6.71 -4.91
CA THR A 364 -1.37 5.80 -5.29
C THR A 364 -1.59 4.38 -4.74
N PHE A 365 -1.06 3.38 -5.46
CA PHE A 365 -1.04 1.99 -4.99
C PHE A 365 0.17 1.70 -4.09
N ASP A 366 1.11 2.63 -4.02
CA ASP A 366 2.25 2.56 -3.12
C ASP A 366 1.79 2.88 -1.70
N THR A 367 2.30 2.14 -0.71
CA THR A 367 1.91 2.27 0.68
C THR A 367 3.15 2.51 1.52
N SER A 368 3.35 3.77 1.94
CA SER A 368 4.58 4.20 2.63
C SER A 368 4.35 5.32 3.65
N LEU A 369 3.82 6.48 3.26
CA LEU A 369 3.77 7.69 4.09
C LEU A 369 2.66 7.63 5.13
N ILE A 370 1.43 7.43 4.68
CA ILE A 370 0.25 7.50 5.56
C ILE A 370 0.32 6.44 6.67
N PRO A 371 0.59 5.15 6.38
CA PRO A 371 0.74 4.14 7.43
C PRO A 371 1.85 4.45 8.42
N ALA A 372 3.01 4.95 7.96
CA ALA A 372 4.15 5.23 8.83
C ALA A 372 3.89 6.43 9.74
N LEU A 373 3.31 7.51 9.20
CA LEU A 373 2.92 8.68 9.96
C LEU A 373 1.82 8.36 10.97
N PHE A 374 0.81 7.60 10.56
CA PHE A 374 -0.25 7.13 11.46
C PHE A 374 0.31 6.26 12.58
N TYR A 375 1.15 5.27 12.25
CA TYR A 375 1.84 4.42 13.22
C TYR A 375 2.65 5.24 14.23
N LEU A 376 3.46 6.21 13.75
CA LEU A 376 4.21 7.11 14.63
C LEU A 376 3.27 7.87 15.56
N ALA A 377 2.22 8.48 15.02
CA ALA A 377 1.32 9.35 15.77
C ALA A 377 0.62 8.61 16.92
N ILE A 378 0.20 7.36 16.70
CA ILE A 378 -0.52 6.57 17.71
C ILE A 378 0.40 5.83 18.69
N ARG A 379 1.67 5.58 18.34
CA ARG A 379 2.60 4.80 19.19
C ARG A 379 3.59 5.65 19.98
N CYS A 380 4.20 6.66 19.37
CA CYS A 380 5.22 7.50 20.01
C CYS A 380 4.59 8.36 21.12
N ARG A 381 5.10 8.36 22.35
CA ARG A 381 4.55 9.15 23.47
C ARG A 381 5.03 10.60 23.54
N CYS A 382 6.11 10.94 22.83
CA CYS A 382 6.63 12.32 22.82
C CYS A 382 5.62 13.28 22.17
N PRO A 383 5.05 14.25 22.91
CA PRO A 383 3.98 15.13 22.43
C PRO A 383 4.30 15.90 21.15
N ILE A 384 5.56 16.35 21.02
CA ILE A 384 6.05 17.11 19.87
C ILE A 384 6.14 16.20 18.65
N THR A 385 6.77 15.03 18.79
CA THR A 385 7.00 14.10 17.69
C THR A 385 5.70 13.57 17.08
N ARG A 386 4.73 13.17 17.91
CA ARG A 386 3.41 12.70 17.45
C ARG A 386 2.59 13.79 16.75
N ARG A 387 2.62 15.03 17.26
CA ARG A 387 1.93 16.17 16.64
C ARG A 387 2.57 16.58 15.31
N THR A 388 3.89 16.44 15.16
CA THR A 388 4.56 16.65 13.87
C THR A 388 4.03 15.68 12.82
N ALA A 389 3.86 14.39 13.16
CA ALA A 389 3.29 13.43 12.22
C ALA A 389 1.84 13.74 11.84
N ILE A 390 1.01 14.18 12.80
CA ILE A 390 -0.37 14.64 12.54
C ILE A 390 -0.38 15.84 11.59
N LYS A 391 0.53 16.81 11.77
CA LYS A 391 0.67 17.95 10.86
C LYS A 391 1.08 17.53 9.45
N LEU A 392 1.90 16.49 9.32
CA LEU A 392 2.27 15.93 8.02
C LEU A 392 1.09 15.18 7.37
N LEU A 393 0.28 14.46 8.15
CA LEU A 393 -0.96 13.82 7.67
C LEU A 393 -2.02 14.84 7.20
N ALA A 394 -1.98 16.07 7.73
CA ALA A 394 -2.87 17.16 7.31
C ALA A 394 -2.50 17.79 5.96
N LYS A 395 -1.42 17.35 5.31
CA LYS A 395 -1.04 17.77 3.97
C LYS A 395 -1.93 17.09 2.92
N ASP A 396 -1.95 17.63 1.70
CA ASP A 396 -2.70 17.05 0.57
C ASP A 396 -1.98 15.80 0.01
N LEU A 397 -1.96 14.74 0.82
CA LEU A 397 -1.32 13.49 0.49
C LEU A 397 -2.22 12.64 -0.40
N PRO A 398 -1.67 11.95 -1.43
CA PRO A 398 -2.44 10.96 -2.17
C PRO A 398 -2.91 9.85 -1.23
N ARG A 399 -4.14 9.37 -1.41
CA ARG A 399 -4.60 8.17 -0.70
C ARG A 399 -3.74 6.98 -1.11
N GLU A 400 -3.22 6.23 -0.15
CA GLU A 400 -2.31 5.10 -0.37
C GLU A 400 -3.07 3.78 -0.22
N GLY A 401 -3.61 3.24 -1.33
CA GLY A 401 -4.49 2.08 -1.26
C GLY A 401 -5.74 2.34 -0.39
N LEU A 402 -5.84 1.64 0.74
CA LEU A 402 -6.91 1.84 1.73
C LEU A 402 -6.63 2.96 2.75
N TRP A 403 -5.41 3.50 2.76
CA TRP A 403 -4.97 4.48 3.75
C TRP A 403 -5.28 5.91 3.31
N ASP A 404 -6.27 6.52 3.94
CA ASP A 404 -6.69 7.91 3.71
C ASP A 404 -6.10 8.86 4.76
N ALA A 405 -5.38 9.89 4.32
CA ALA A 405 -4.61 10.76 5.21
C ALA A 405 -5.52 11.49 6.22
N GLU A 406 -6.66 11.98 5.76
CA GLU A 406 -7.62 12.71 6.61
C GLU A 406 -8.28 11.78 7.62
N GLN A 407 -8.74 10.61 7.17
CA GLN A 407 -9.32 9.61 8.05
C GLN A 407 -8.34 9.21 9.18
N HIS A 408 -7.08 8.95 8.82
CA HIS A 408 -6.05 8.55 9.78
C HIS A 408 -5.57 9.70 10.66
N ARG A 409 -5.57 10.94 10.16
CA ARG A 409 -5.32 12.15 10.96
C ARG A 409 -6.36 12.29 12.07
N ILE A 410 -7.65 12.19 11.75
CA ILE A 410 -8.74 12.33 12.71
C ILE A 410 -8.63 11.29 13.83
N VAL A 411 -8.34 10.02 13.48
CA VAL A 411 -8.15 8.97 14.50
C VAL A 411 -6.88 9.21 15.31
N ALA A 412 -5.78 9.62 14.68
CA ALA A 412 -4.54 9.95 15.39
C ALA A 412 -4.75 11.09 16.39
N GLU A 413 -5.44 12.16 16.00
CA GLU A 413 -5.81 13.26 16.91
C GLU A 413 -6.62 12.74 18.08
N ARG A 414 -7.60 11.87 17.83
CA ARG A 414 -8.42 11.29 18.89
C ARG A 414 -7.60 10.41 19.85
N VAL A 415 -6.64 9.64 19.32
CA VAL A 415 -5.69 8.89 20.15
C VAL A 415 -4.88 9.82 21.05
N VAL A 416 -4.34 10.91 20.49
CA VAL A 416 -3.58 11.90 21.26
C VAL A 416 -4.45 12.54 22.35
N GLU A 417 -5.69 12.92 22.04
CA GLU A 417 -6.64 13.45 23.01
C GLU A 417 -6.88 12.48 24.19
N ILE A 418 -7.09 11.20 23.89
CA ILE A 418 -7.38 10.18 24.91
C ILE A 418 -6.16 9.94 25.80
N GLU A 419 -5.00 9.75 25.19
CA GLU A 419 -3.79 9.37 25.92
C GLU A 419 -3.24 10.53 26.75
N GLU A 420 -3.38 11.77 26.28
CA GLU A 420 -2.89 12.95 27.00
C GLU A 420 -3.88 13.48 28.06
N MET A 421 -4.99 12.77 28.31
CA MET A 421 -5.83 13.04 29.49
C MET A 421 -5.06 12.83 30.81
N GLU A 422 -4.04 11.97 30.79
CA GLU A 422 -3.17 11.74 31.92
C GLU A 422 -1.72 11.76 31.47
N VAL A 423 -0.98 12.78 31.91
CA VAL A 423 0.44 12.97 31.58
C VAL A 423 1.31 12.93 32.82
N GLY A 424 2.50 12.36 32.69
CA GLY A 424 3.51 12.36 33.74
C GLY A 424 4.23 13.71 33.85
N ALA A 425 5.19 13.80 34.78
CA ALA A 425 5.98 15.01 35.01
C ALA A 425 6.77 15.50 33.77
N ASN A 426 7.09 14.60 32.84
CA ASN A 426 7.74 14.92 31.58
C ASN A 426 6.77 15.40 30.48
N GLY A 427 5.47 15.49 30.78
CA GLY A 427 4.40 15.84 29.85
C GLY A 427 4.01 14.72 28.87
N TRP A 428 4.50 13.49 29.07
CA TRP A 428 4.17 12.36 28.19
C TRP A 428 3.00 11.56 28.77
N PRO A 429 2.15 10.94 27.93
CA PRO A 429 1.11 10.02 28.39
C PRO A 429 1.63 8.98 29.38
N THR A 430 0.94 8.83 30.51
CA THR A 430 1.21 7.74 31.47
C THR A 430 0.72 6.40 30.91
N GLY A 431 1.08 5.28 31.54
CA GLY A 431 0.60 3.97 31.11
C GLY A 431 -0.91 3.74 31.30
N VAL A 432 -1.60 4.59 32.07
CA VAL A 432 -3.00 4.40 32.47
C VAL A 432 -3.99 4.73 31.35
N SER A 433 -3.65 5.75 30.55
CA SER A 433 -4.45 6.23 29.42
C SER A 433 -4.00 5.65 28.08
N ARG A 434 -2.95 4.81 28.05
CA ARG A 434 -2.42 4.23 26.80
C ARG A 434 -3.43 3.33 26.11
N LEU A 435 -3.45 3.43 24.80
CA LEU A 435 -4.27 2.59 23.94
C LEU A 435 -3.44 1.46 23.34
N CYS A 436 -3.92 0.21 23.49
CA CYS A 436 -3.32 -0.92 22.79
C CYS A 436 -3.84 -1.03 21.35
N THR A 437 -5.10 -0.62 21.10
CA THR A 437 -5.71 -0.64 19.76
C THR A 437 -6.40 0.67 19.43
N SER A 438 -6.29 1.06 18.17
CA SER A 438 -6.94 2.22 17.56
C SER A 438 -7.35 1.84 16.13
N ARG A 439 -8.44 1.08 16.00
CA ARG A 439 -8.91 0.54 14.72
C ARG A 439 -9.67 1.61 13.95
N VAL A 440 -9.22 1.90 12.73
CA VAL A 440 -9.92 2.75 11.77
C VAL A 440 -10.92 1.90 10.98
N GLY A 441 -12.20 2.29 10.97
CA GLY A 441 -13.23 1.64 10.17
C GLY A 441 -13.08 1.96 8.68
N THR A 442 -13.35 0.99 7.82
CA THR A 442 -13.24 1.12 6.36
C THR A 442 -14.52 1.60 5.69
N GLU A 443 -15.62 1.63 6.44
CA GLU A 443 -16.94 2.04 5.97
C GLU A 443 -17.18 3.51 6.32
N VAL A 444 -17.71 4.25 5.35
CA VAL A 444 -18.07 5.66 5.49
C VAL A 444 -19.55 5.80 5.11
N ASP A 445 -20.34 6.35 6.02
CA ASP A 445 -21.77 6.60 5.82
C ASP A 445 -22.02 7.82 4.90
N TRP A 446 -23.28 8.04 4.53
CA TRP A 446 -23.70 9.13 3.65
C TRP A 446 -23.39 10.54 4.20
N ASN A 447 -23.20 10.67 5.51
CA ASN A 447 -22.81 11.89 6.22
C ASN A 447 -21.29 11.97 6.48
N ASN A 448 -20.48 11.18 5.77
CA ASN A 448 -19.04 11.06 5.97
C ASN A 448 -18.61 10.50 7.32
N GLY A 449 -19.54 9.90 8.07
CA GLY A 449 -19.25 9.27 9.33
C GLY A 449 -18.56 7.93 9.14
N PHE A 450 -17.54 7.65 9.93
CA PHE A 450 -16.89 6.35 10.01
C PHE A 450 -16.69 5.94 11.47
N GLN A 451 -16.61 4.65 11.72
CA GLN A 451 -16.38 4.12 13.07
C GLN A 451 -14.87 4.05 13.35
N ALA A 452 -14.46 4.50 14.53
CA ALA A 452 -13.13 4.24 15.08
C ALA A 452 -13.29 3.49 16.40
N SER A 453 -12.52 2.44 16.64
CA SER A 453 -12.61 1.64 17.87
C SER A 453 -11.32 1.66 18.64
N PHE A 454 -11.43 1.78 19.96
CA PHE A 454 -10.30 1.95 20.86
C PHE A 454 -10.34 0.92 21.99
N LEU A 455 -9.16 0.58 22.52
CA LEU A 455 -9.02 -0.31 23.67
C LEU A 455 -7.83 0.15 24.50
N TYR A 456 -8.05 0.35 25.80
CA TYR A 456 -6.97 0.68 26.74
C TYR A 456 -6.09 -0.52 27.04
N THR A 457 -4.82 -0.26 27.33
CA THR A 457 -3.86 -1.28 27.78
C THR A 457 -4.32 -1.98 29.06
N LYS A 458 -4.89 -1.25 30.02
CA LYS A 458 -5.38 -1.79 31.30
C LYS A 458 -6.56 -2.77 31.15
N ASP A 459 -7.27 -2.70 30.04
CA ASP A 459 -8.46 -3.52 29.78
C ASP A 459 -8.15 -4.74 28.89
N ILE A 460 -6.90 -4.93 28.47
CA ILE A 460 -6.51 -5.94 27.48
C ILE A 460 -6.68 -7.38 27.96
N ASP A 461 -6.43 -7.62 29.26
CA ASP A 461 -6.50 -8.94 29.90
C ASP A 461 -7.89 -9.22 30.53
N LEU A 462 -8.87 -8.33 30.34
CA LEU A 462 -10.22 -8.52 30.87
C LEU A 462 -11.03 -9.45 29.94
N ALA A 463 -11.65 -10.48 30.53
CA ALA A 463 -12.41 -11.52 29.82
C ALA A 463 -13.54 -11.00 28.91
N ALA A 464 -14.05 -9.80 29.19
CA ALA A 464 -14.91 -9.04 28.29
C ALA A 464 -14.12 -7.80 27.83
N GLN A 465 -13.40 -7.93 26.72
CA GLN A 465 -12.58 -6.84 26.17
C GLN A 465 -13.43 -5.58 25.98
N LYS A 466 -13.23 -4.58 26.84
CA LYS A 466 -14.01 -3.34 26.87
C LYS A 466 -13.56 -2.37 25.78
N SER A 467 -13.51 -2.82 24.53
CA SER A 467 -13.34 -1.89 23.42
C SER A 467 -14.58 -1.03 23.30
N TRP A 468 -14.40 0.25 22.97
CA TRP A 468 -15.51 1.13 22.60
C TRP A 468 -15.31 1.64 21.18
N SER A 469 -16.41 2.06 20.57
CA SER A 469 -16.40 2.65 19.23
C SER A 469 -16.99 4.05 19.27
N GLU A 470 -16.38 4.96 18.51
CA GLU A 470 -16.83 6.33 18.32
C GLU A 470 -17.11 6.56 16.82
N ARG A 471 -18.18 7.30 16.53
CA ARG A 471 -18.45 7.79 15.17
C ARG A 471 -17.70 9.11 14.98
N LEU A 472 -16.76 9.13 14.03
CA LEU A 472 -15.97 10.30 13.62
C LEU A 472 -16.40 10.72 12.21
N VAL A 473 -16.17 11.97 11.80
CA VAL A 473 -16.68 12.52 10.53
C VAL A 473 -15.55 13.12 9.71
N LEU A 474 -15.44 12.73 8.42
CA LEU A 474 -14.46 13.33 7.50
C LEU A 474 -14.85 14.78 7.17
N GLY A 475 -13.85 15.68 7.12
CA GLY A 475 -14.05 17.08 6.75
C GLY A 475 -14.60 17.98 7.87
N GLU A 476 -14.99 17.41 9.02
CA GLU A 476 -15.11 18.18 10.25
C GLU A 476 -13.69 18.40 10.79
N SER A 477 -13.15 19.62 10.65
CA SER A 477 -12.10 20.03 11.56
C SER A 477 -12.76 20.01 12.93
N VAL A 478 -12.46 19.00 13.74
CA VAL A 478 -12.94 18.94 15.10
C VAL A 478 -12.29 20.10 15.84
N LYS A 479 -12.90 21.29 15.78
CA LYS A 479 -12.82 22.30 16.83
C LYS A 479 -13.59 21.76 18.04
N ARG A 480 -13.19 20.59 18.56
CA ARG A 480 -13.38 20.35 19.99
C ARG A 480 -12.30 21.18 20.61
N THR A 481 -12.72 22.26 21.23
CA THR A 481 -11.88 23.16 22.02
C THR A 481 -10.94 22.29 22.84
N LEU A 482 -9.63 22.32 22.50
CA LEU A 482 -8.60 21.92 23.45
C LEU A 482 -8.92 22.70 24.71
N ALA A 483 -9.24 22.01 25.81
CA ALA A 483 -9.25 22.68 27.09
C ALA A 483 -7.86 23.29 27.25
N PRO A 484 -7.73 24.62 27.41
CA PRO A 484 -6.44 25.23 27.62
C PRO A 484 -5.83 24.57 28.87
N PHE A 485 -4.59 24.09 28.71
CA PHE A 485 -3.74 23.68 29.82
C PHE A 485 -3.86 24.72 30.94
N ALA A 486 -4.49 24.35 32.05
CA ALA A 486 -4.36 25.08 33.30
C ALA A 486 -3.08 24.55 33.98
N PRO A 487 -2.03 25.37 34.16
CA PRO A 487 -0.95 24.98 35.04
C PRO A 487 -1.51 25.01 36.47
N THR A 488 -1.75 23.86 37.07
CA THR A 488 -2.00 23.79 38.51
C THR A 488 -0.70 24.12 39.23
N GLN A 489 -0.61 25.37 39.70
CA GLN A 489 0.12 25.70 40.91
C GLN A 489 -0.61 25.03 42.08
N GLU A 490 0.09 24.16 42.80
CA GLU A 490 0.34 24.25 44.25
C GLU A 490 1.45 23.27 44.65
#